data_AF-A0A2T0WT30-F1
#
_entry.id   AF-A0A2T0WT30-F1
#
_cell.length_a   1.000
_cell.length_b   1.000
_cell.length_c   1.000
_cell.angle_alpha   90.00
_cell.angle_beta   90.00
_cell.angle_gamma   90.00
#
_symmetry.space_group_name_H-M   'P 1'
#
loop_
_entity.id
_entity.type
_entity.pdbx_description
1 polymer ?
#
loop_
_entity_poly.entity_id
_entity_poly.type
_entity_poly.pdbx_seq_one_letter_code
_entity_poly.pdbx_strand_id
1 'polypeptide(L)'
;MECNEKISVLENYLSQSENYADSFKGEIYCIMGDFEEGNPMLAFFENLEDEKAIHQHIDSLTSRIVMKYDPEWESLRGYVRDYVENG
;
A
#
# COMPACT_ATOMS: atom_id res chain seq x y z
N MET A 1 -16.57 6.10 -3.83
CA MET A 1 -16.22 5.96 -2.41
C MET A 1 -15.61 7.26 -1.93
N GLU A 2 -16.01 7.71 -0.75
CA GLU A 2 -15.40 8.85 -0.06
C GLU A 2 -14.00 8.49 0.47
N CYS A 3 -13.14 9.48 0.72
CA CYS A 3 -11.75 9.26 1.14
C CYS A 3 -11.67 8.39 2.42
N ASN A 4 -12.47 8.70 3.43
CA ASN A 4 -12.51 7.95 4.70
C ASN A 4 -12.97 6.49 4.53
N GLU A 5 -13.82 6.20 3.53
CA GLU A 5 -14.21 4.83 3.21
C GLU A 5 -13.03 4.06 2.60
N LYS A 6 -12.27 4.70 1.70
CA LYS A 6 -11.06 4.10 1.09
C LYS A 6 -9.99 3.83 2.14
N ILE A 7 -9.77 4.78 3.05
CA ILE A 7 -8.87 4.64 4.19
C ILE A 7 -9.26 3.42 5.02
N SER A 8 -10.52 3.31 5.41
CA SER A 8 -11.03 2.20 6.23
C SER A 8 -10.87 0.85 5.55
N VAL A 9 -11.13 0.79 4.24
CA VAL A 9 -10.92 -0.41 3.43
C VAL A 9 -9.44 -0.81 3.39
N LEU A 10 -8.56 0.14 3.10
CA LEU A 10 -7.12 -0.09 3.02
C LEU A 10 -6.56 -0.56 4.37
N GLU A 11 -6.95 0.11 5.45
CA GLU A 11 -6.49 -0.21 6.79
C GLU A 11 -6.89 -1.64 7.18
N ASN A 12 -8.16 -2.00 6.96
CA ASN A 12 -8.65 -3.36 7.18
C ASN A 12 -7.89 -4.36 6.30
N TYR A 13 -7.70 -4.05 5.01
CA TYR A 13 -7.03 -4.94 4.07
C TYR A 13 -5.56 -5.20 4.43
N LEU A 14 -4.82 -4.17 4.87
CA LEU A 14 -3.43 -4.30 5.29
C LEU A 14 -3.29 -4.96 6.67
N SER A 15 -4.31 -4.88 7.52
CA SER A 15 -4.32 -5.56 8.83
C SER A 15 -4.53 -7.09 8.73
N GLN A 16 -5.01 -7.57 7.58
CA GLN A 16 -5.23 -8.99 7.32
C GLN A 16 -3.98 -9.63 6.68
N SER A 17 -3.40 -10.60 7.37
CA SER A 17 -2.26 -11.38 6.87
C SER A 17 -2.68 -12.83 6.66
N GLU A 18 -2.86 -13.26 5.40
CA GLU A 18 -3.22 -14.65 5.09
C GLU A 18 -2.07 -15.43 4.41
N ASN A 19 -1.12 -14.77 3.72
CA ASN A 19 -0.15 -15.42 2.80
C ASN A 19 1.32 -14.93 2.95
N TYR A 20 2.31 -15.61 2.32
CA TYR A 20 3.71 -15.12 2.28
C TYR A 20 3.87 -13.77 1.55
N ALA A 21 3.12 -13.52 0.47
CA ALA A 21 3.09 -12.20 -0.17
C ALA A 21 2.47 -11.12 0.74
N ASP A 22 1.62 -11.54 1.69
CA ASP A 22 1.07 -10.67 2.72
C ASP A 22 2.06 -10.38 3.85
N SER A 23 3.23 -11.04 3.86
CA SER A 23 4.27 -10.74 4.87
C SER A 23 4.67 -9.27 4.87
N PHE A 24 4.61 -8.59 3.71
CA PHE A 24 4.91 -7.17 3.61
C PHE A 24 3.72 -6.25 3.92
N LYS A 25 2.48 -6.75 4.09
CA LYS A 25 1.32 -5.89 4.37
C LYS A 25 1.48 -5.18 5.72
N GLY A 26 2.03 -5.86 6.73
CA GLY A 26 2.34 -5.26 8.03
C GLY A 26 3.37 -4.13 7.92
N GLU A 27 4.42 -4.33 7.14
CA GLU A 27 5.44 -3.32 6.87
C GLU A 27 4.87 -2.15 6.08
N ILE A 28 4.04 -2.41 5.07
CA ILE A 28 3.34 -1.37 4.30
C ILE A 28 2.42 -0.57 5.22
N TYR A 29 1.65 -1.22 6.09
CA TYR A 29 0.82 -0.57 7.11
C TYR A 29 1.65 0.40 7.95
N CYS A 30 2.81 -0.07 8.45
CA CYS A 30 3.71 0.75 9.26
C CYS A 30 4.39 1.87 8.46
N ILE A 31 4.64 1.67 7.16
CA ILE A 31 5.25 2.67 6.27
C ILE A 31 4.27 3.78 5.93
N MET A 32 3.02 3.41 5.62
CA MET A 32 1.94 4.33 5.32
C MET A 32 1.64 5.24 6.51
N GLY A 33 1.87 4.76 7.74
CA GLY A 33 1.80 5.58 8.94
C GLY A 33 0.36 5.92 9.29
N ASP A 34 0.08 7.19 9.56
CA ASP A 34 -1.25 7.62 9.99
C ASP A 34 -2.24 7.58 8.82
N PHE A 35 -3.29 6.79 8.98
CA PHE A 35 -4.38 6.63 8.02
C PHE A 35 -5.35 7.83 8.09
N GLU A 36 -4.87 8.98 7.63
CA GLU A 36 -5.61 10.26 7.64
C GLU A 36 -5.63 10.95 6.29
N GLU A 37 -6.65 11.79 6.08
CA GLU A 37 -6.79 12.60 4.87
C GLU A 37 -5.62 13.60 4.75
N GLY A 38 -5.00 13.65 3.57
CA GLY A 38 -3.84 14.50 3.31
C GLY A 38 -2.48 13.81 3.53
N ASN A 39 -2.47 12.55 3.98
CA ASN A 39 -1.26 11.74 3.99
C ASN A 39 -0.77 11.51 2.54
N PRO A 40 0.45 11.95 2.16
CA PRO A 40 0.97 11.76 0.80
C PRO A 40 1.08 10.29 0.38
N MET A 41 1.24 9.37 1.34
CA MET A 41 1.28 7.94 1.08
C MET A 41 -0.07 7.38 0.61
N LEU A 42 -1.15 8.14 0.74
CA LEU A 42 -2.52 7.79 0.32
C LEU A 42 -2.95 8.53 -0.95
N ALA A 43 -2.07 9.31 -1.59
CA ALA A 43 -2.38 10.09 -2.79
C ALA A 43 -2.91 9.22 -3.96
N PHE A 44 -2.51 7.95 -4.02
CA PHE A 44 -2.98 7.01 -5.03
C PHE A 44 -4.50 6.76 -4.99
N PHE A 45 -5.19 7.09 -3.89
CA PHE A 45 -6.64 6.98 -3.78
C PHE A 45 -7.42 7.85 -4.76
N GLU A 46 -6.83 8.93 -5.29
CA GLU A 46 -7.49 9.78 -6.29
C GLU A 46 -7.91 8.99 -7.53
N ASN A 47 -7.18 7.91 -7.86
CA ASN A 47 -7.37 7.11 -9.06
C ASN A 47 -8.15 5.80 -8.83
N LEU A 48 -8.61 5.53 -7.60
CA LEU A 48 -9.29 4.29 -7.25
C LEU A 48 -10.78 4.53 -6.98
N GLU A 49 -11.65 3.78 -7.63
CA GLU A 49 -13.11 3.99 -7.54
C GLU A 49 -13.80 3.08 -6.52
N ASP A 50 -13.26 1.88 -6.30
CA ASP A 50 -13.86 0.82 -5.49
C ASP A 50 -12.85 0.05 -4.62
N GLU A 51 -13.37 -0.76 -3.70
CA GLU A 51 -12.60 -1.64 -2.79
C GLU A 51 -11.68 -2.59 -3.54
N LYS A 52 -12.17 -3.16 -4.66
CA LYS A 52 -11.40 -4.10 -5.47
C LYS A 52 -10.16 -3.43 -6.07
N ALA A 53 -10.28 -2.18 -6.52
CA ALA A 53 -9.18 -1.40 -7.04
C ALA A 53 -8.12 -1.13 -5.96
N ILE A 54 -8.53 -0.88 -4.71
CA ILE A 54 -7.62 -0.74 -3.57
C ILE A 54 -6.86 -2.04 -3.33
N HIS A 55 -7.56 -3.17 -3.24
CA HIS A 55 -6.93 -4.47 -3.02
C HIS A 55 -5.94 -4.80 -4.15
N GLN A 56 -6.34 -4.61 -5.41
CA GLN A 56 -5.49 -4.85 -6.57
C GLN A 56 -4.24 -3.97 -6.60
N HIS A 57 -4.36 -2.72 -6.17
CA HIS A 57 -3.22 -1.80 -6.10
C HIS A 57 -2.20 -2.27 -5.05
N ILE A 58 -2.67 -2.69 -3.87
CA ILE A 58 -1.81 -3.25 -2.81
C ILE A 58 -1.22 -4.61 -3.20
N ASP A 59 -2.00 -5.50 -3.83
CA ASP A 59 -1.49 -6.78 -4.36
C ASP A 59 -0.40 -6.58 -5.42
N SER A 60 -0.55 -5.54 -6.24
CA SER A 60 0.46 -5.17 -7.22
C SER A 60 1.74 -4.66 -6.55
N LEU A 61 1.60 -3.87 -5.48
CA LEU A 61 2.74 -3.41 -4.67
C LEU A 61 3.45 -4.59 -4.00
N THR A 62 2.73 -5.47 -3.30
CA THR A 62 3.34 -6.63 -2.60
C THR A 62 4.00 -7.59 -3.58
N SER A 63 3.37 -7.86 -4.73
CA SER A 63 3.98 -8.65 -5.81
C SER A 63 5.26 -8.00 -6.33
N ARG A 64 5.25 -6.68 -6.56
CA ARG A 64 6.44 -5.94 -6.99
C ARG A 64 7.54 -5.93 -5.94
N ILE A 65 7.22 -5.84 -4.65
CA ILE A 65 8.19 -5.96 -3.57
C ILE A 65 8.86 -7.33 -3.66
N VAL A 66 8.09 -8.42 -3.66
CA VAL A 66 8.63 -9.79 -3.74
C VAL A 66 9.53 -10.01 -4.96
N MET A 67 9.19 -9.39 -6.10
CA MET A 67 9.91 -9.62 -7.36
C MET A 67 11.12 -8.71 -7.59
N LYS A 68 11.11 -7.49 -7.05
CA LYS A 68 12.05 -6.43 -7.47
C LYS A 68 12.71 -5.68 -6.32
N TYR A 69 12.16 -5.72 -5.12
CA TYR A 69 12.77 -5.03 -3.99
C TYR A 69 14.09 -5.70 -3.64
N ASP A 70 15.17 -4.90 -3.61
CA ASP A 70 16.49 -5.34 -3.19
C ASP A 70 16.99 -4.48 -2.02
N PRO A 71 17.06 -5.04 -0.79
CA PRO A 71 17.46 -4.31 0.40
C PRO A 71 18.94 -3.84 0.37
N GLU A 72 19.78 -4.35 -0.53
CA GLU A 72 21.16 -3.85 -0.68
C GLU A 72 21.22 -2.50 -1.41
N TRP A 73 20.23 -2.18 -2.24
CA TRP A 73 20.21 -0.97 -3.08
C TRP A 73 19.24 0.10 -2.60
N GLU A 74 18.16 -0.29 -1.93
CA GLU A 74 17.15 0.65 -1.47
C GLU A 74 16.44 0.21 -0.19
N SER A 75 15.84 1.18 0.51
CA SER A 75 14.99 0.88 1.67
C SER A 75 13.56 0.55 1.23
N LEU A 76 12.90 -0.38 1.93
CA LEU A 76 11.49 -0.70 1.67
C LEU A 76 10.58 0.53 1.70
N ARG A 77 10.78 1.46 2.65
CA ARG A 77 10.04 2.73 2.71
C ARG A 77 10.23 3.57 1.43
N GLY A 78 11.46 3.62 0.92
CA GLY A 78 11.80 4.30 -0.33
C GLY A 78 11.10 3.67 -1.52
N TYR A 79 11.15 2.34 -1.63
CA TYR A 79 10.48 1.58 -2.68
C TYR A 79 8.97 1.77 -2.69
N VAL A 80 8.33 1.66 -1.52
CA VAL A 80 6.88 1.86 -1.37
C VAL A 80 6.49 3.29 -1.73
N ARG A 81 7.27 4.30 -1.31
CA ARG A 81 7.01 5.69 -1.67
C ARG A 81 7.12 5.93 -3.17
N ASP A 82 8.18 5.41 -3.82
CA ASP A 82 8.34 5.54 -5.27
C ASP A 82 7.17 4.90 -6.03
N TYR A 83 6.71 3.73 -5.58
CA TYR A 83 5.53 3.09 -6.15
C TYR A 83 4.25 3.93 -5.97
N VAL A 84 4.03 4.53 -4.79
CA VAL A 84 2.85 5.39 -4.58
C VAL A 84 2.90 6.65 -5.45
N GLU A 85 4.09 7.23 -5.65
CA GLU A 85 4.28 8.46 -6.43
C GLU A 85 4.25 8.24 -7.95
N ASN A 86 4.78 7.10 -8.43
CA ASN A 86 5.07 6.86 -9.85
C ASN A 86 4.46 5.56 -10.42
N GLY A 87 3.77 4.76 -9.61
CA GLY A 87 3.37 3.37 -9.91
C GLY A 87 2.10 3.19 -10.72
#